data_AF-A0A1M5JRT6-F1
#
_entry.id   AF-A0A1M5JRT6-F1
#
_cell.length_a   1.000
_cell.length_b   1.000
_cell.length_c   1.000
_cell.angle_alpha   90.00
_cell.angle_beta   90.00
_cell.angle_gamma   90.00
#
_symmetry.space_group_name_H-M   'P 1'
#
loop_
_entity.id
_entity.type
_entity.pdbx_description
1 polymer ?
#
loop_
_entity_poly.entity_id
_entity_poly.type
_entity_poly.pdbx_seq_one_letter_code
_entity_poly.pdbx_strand_id
1 'polypeptide(L)'
;KVDKESKQKKGKGDYESLFIKPSDITGRQEKTVYLRGEYYERIMKILPLYRNSKLSVFSYVDAVMEHHFEVYEQEIREIYNSKNKGPY
;
A
#
# COMPACT_ATOMS: atom_id res chain seq x y z
N LYS A 1 -11.99 -33.45 -23.32
CA LYS A 1 -10.73 -33.94 -22.73
C LYS A 1 -9.83 -32.72 -22.51
N VAL A 2 -9.63 -32.37 -21.24
CA VAL A 2 -8.57 -31.52 -20.66
C VAL A 2 -8.65 -30.04 -21.05
N ASP A 3 -9.42 -29.22 -20.33
CA ASP A 3 -9.04 -28.52 -19.08
C ASP A 3 -7.70 -27.78 -19.12
N LYS A 4 -7.75 -26.46 -19.29
CA LYS A 4 -6.87 -25.54 -18.58
C LYS A 4 -7.70 -24.34 -18.13
N GLU A 5 -8.48 -24.57 -17.08
CA GLU A 5 -8.69 -23.54 -16.06
C GLU A 5 -7.32 -22.94 -15.74
N SER A 6 -7.06 -21.73 -16.24
CA SER A 6 -6.09 -20.85 -15.61
C SER A 6 -6.64 -20.57 -14.23
N LYS A 7 -6.30 -21.44 -13.26
CA LYS A 7 -6.44 -21.19 -11.83
C LYS A 7 -5.87 -19.80 -11.58
N GLN A 8 -6.78 -18.84 -11.51
CA GLN A 8 -6.53 -17.48 -11.09
C GLN A 8 -5.95 -17.61 -9.70
N LYS A 9 -4.62 -17.56 -9.61
CA LYS A 9 -3.92 -17.52 -8.33
C LYS A 9 -4.45 -16.26 -7.64
N LYS A 10 -5.29 -16.42 -6.63
CA LYS A 10 -5.56 -15.41 -5.59
C LYS A 10 -4.25 -15.13 -4.83
N GLY A 11 -3.24 -14.59 -5.51
CA GLY A 11 -1.89 -14.60 -5.00
C GLY A 11 -1.10 -13.47 -5.62
N LYS A 12 -1.09 -12.35 -4.88
CA LYS A 12 -0.14 -11.23 -4.99
C LYS A 12 -0.06 -10.62 -6.38
N GLY A 13 -0.74 -9.49 -6.56
CA GLY A 13 -0.40 -8.56 -7.64
C GLY A 13 1.11 -8.34 -7.66
N ASP A 14 1.67 -8.16 -8.85
CA ASP A 14 3.08 -7.88 -9.03
C ASP A 14 3.48 -6.73 -8.09
N TYR A 15 4.60 -6.87 -7.38
CA TYR A 15 5.05 -5.90 -6.38
C TYR A 15 5.04 -4.49 -6.95
N GLU A 16 5.47 -4.34 -8.20
CA GLU A 16 5.50 -3.06 -8.89
C GLU A 16 4.09 -2.46 -9.06
N SER A 17 3.11 -3.29 -9.40
CA SER A 17 1.70 -2.86 -9.55
C SER A 17 1.08 -2.38 -8.23
N LEU A 18 1.53 -2.94 -7.10
CA LEU A 18 1.03 -2.58 -5.78
C LEU A 18 1.70 -1.31 -5.25
N PHE A 19 3.04 -1.23 -5.34
CA PHE A 19 3.82 -0.23 -4.60
C PHE A 19 4.52 0.82 -5.46
N ILE A 20 4.59 0.63 -6.77
CA ILE A 20 5.26 1.56 -7.69
C ILE A 20 4.20 2.28 -8.53
N LYS A 21 3.39 3.09 -7.85
CA LYS A 21 2.35 3.92 -8.45
C LYS A 21 2.37 5.35 -7.88
N PRO A 22 2.02 6.37 -8.69
CA PRO A 22 1.78 7.70 -8.15
C PRO A 22 0.54 7.69 -7.25
N SER A 23 0.47 8.64 -6.32
CA SER A 23 -0.72 8.86 -5.49
C SER A 23 -1.50 10.05 -6.05
N ASP A 24 -2.83 9.90 -6.14
CA ASP A 24 -3.74 10.95 -6.62
C ASP A 24 -4.26 11.83 -5.47
N ILE A 25 -3.71 11.68 -4.25
CA ILE A 25 -4.10 12.49 -3.09
C ILE A 25 -3.68 13.94 -3.32
N THR A 26 -4.63 14.86 -3.14
CA THR A 26 -4.41 16.30 -3.23
C THR A 26 -4.53 16.93 -1.84
N GLY A 27 -3.68 17.92 -1.57
CA GLY A 27 -3.28 18.42 -0.23
C GLY A 27 -4.34 18.96 0.75
N ARG A 28 -5.63 18.68 0.58
CA ARG A 28 -6.67 18.93 1.60
C ARG A 28 -6.93 17.76 2.54
N GLN A 29 -6.44 16.55 2.22
CA GLN A 29 -6.62 15.36 3.06
C GLN A 29 -5.33 14.88 3.73
N GLU A 30 -4.21 15.54 3.46
CA GLU A 30 -2.90 15.07 3.91
C GLU A 30 -2.67 15.37 5.40
N LYS A 31 -2.16 14.36 6.11
CA LYS A 31 -1.60 14.50 7.44
C LYS A 31 -0.12 14.15 7.38
N THR A 32 0.73 15.00 7.95
CA THR A 32 2.17 14.75 7.98
C THR A 32 2.52 13.76 9.09
N VAL A 33 3.26 12.71 8.74
CA VAL A 33 3.85 11.76 9.69
C VAL A 33 5.37 11.70 9.48
N TYR A 34 6.11 11.49 10.56
CA TYR A 34 7.56 11.32 10.48
C TYR A 34 7.90 9.89 10.02
N LEU A 35 8.77 9.78 9.02
CA LEU A 35 9.35 8.51 8.57
C LEU A 35 10.78 8.40 9.07
N ARG A 36 11.20 7.20 9.52
CA ARG A 36 12.60 6.96 9.90
C ARG A 36 13.51 7.20 8.70
N GLY A 37 14.65 7.86 8.94
CA GLY A 37 15.62 8.18 7.89
C GLY A 37 16.07 6.95 7.10
N GLU A 38 16.31 5.82 7.76
CA GLU A 38 16.70 4.56 7.11
C GLU A 38 15.66 4.04 6.10
N TYR A 39 14.35 4.24 6.36
CA TYR A 39 13.29 3.82 5.44
C TYR A 39 13.16 4.81 4.29
N TYR A 40 13.27 6.09 4.58
CA TYR A 40 13.30 7.15 3.57
C TYR A 40 14.43 6.90 2.55
N GLU A 41 15.64 6.64 3.03
CA GLU A 41 16.80 6.36 2.17
C GLU A 41 16.61 5.11 1.31
N ARG A 42 16.03 4.05 1.88
CA ARG A 42 15.73 2.82 1.12
C ARG A 42 14.72 3.09 0.00
N ILE A 43 13.64 3.80 0.29
CA ILE A 43 12.62 4.15 -0.71
C ILE A 43 13.24 5.04 -1.80
N MET A 44 14.04 6.04 -1.41
CA MET A 44 14.74 6.93 -2.34
C MET A 44 15.75 6.22 -3.25
N LYS A 45 16.25 5.03 -2.89
CA LYS A 45 17.07 4.20 -3.80
C LYS A 45 16.23 3.44 -4.83
N ILE A 46 14.98 3.14 -4.51
CA ILE A 46 14.09 2.33 -5.36
C ILE A 46 13.41 3.22 -6.41
N LEU A 47 12.79 4.33 -6.01
CA LEU A 47 11.94 5.14 -6.89
C LEU A 47 12.64 5.65 -8.17
N PRO A 48 13.90 6.12 -8.13
CA PRO A 48 14.58 6.62 -9.32
C PRO A 48 14.79 5.57 -10.42
N LEU A 49 14.78 4.27 -10.08
CA LEU A 49 14.97 3.18 -11.04
C LEU A 49 13.88 3.18 -12.13
N TYR A 50 12.69 3.70 -11.81
CA TYR A 50 11.53 3.73 -12.72
C TYR A 50 11.44 5.00 -13.57
N ARG A 51 12.33 5.98 -13.37
CA ARG A 51 12.40 7.24 -14.14
C ARG A 51 11.07 7.99 -14.25
N ASN A 52 10.22 7.89 -13.24
CA ASN A 52 8.91 8.53 -13.20
C ASN A 52 8.91 9.64 -12.14
N SER A 53 8.77 10.90 -12.58
CA SER A 53 8.81 12.08 -11.71
C SER A 53 7.59 12.23 -10.80
N LYS A 54 6.51 11.49 -11.07
CA LYS A 54 5.30 11.48 -10.22
C LYS A 54 5.43 10.52 -9.04
N LEU A 55 6.42 9.64 -9.04
CA LEU A 55 6.71 8.79 -7.89
C LEU A 55 7.39 9.63 -6.81
N SER A 56 6.91 9.48 -5.58
CA SER A 56 7.46 10.15 -4.41
C SER A 56 7.53 9.19 -3.24
N VAL A 57 8.32 9.54 -2.22
CA VAL A 57 8.32 8.77 -0.97
C VAL A 57 6.91 8.69 -0.38
N PHE A 58 6.14 9.78 -0.51
CA PHE A 58 4.74 9.81 -0.12
C PHE A 58 3.92 8.76 -0.89
N SER A 59 3.97 8.74 -2.22
CA SER A 59 3.16 7.79 -3.00
C SER A 59 3.49 6.32 -2.70
N TYR A 60 4.77 6.05 -2.39
CA TYR A 60 5.20 4.73 -1.97
C TYR A 60 4.65 4.35 -0.58
N VAL A 61 4.74 5.26 0.40
CA VAL A 61 4.19 5.05 1.75
C VAL A 61 2.67 4.89 1.69
N ASP A 62 1.99 5.72 0.90
CA ASP A 62 0.55 5.65 0.67
C ASP A 62 0.13 4.27 0.14
N ALA A 63 0.82 3.77 -0.89
CA ALA A 63 0.57 2.44 -1.44
C ALA A 63 0.83 1.30 -0.42
N VAL A 64 1.86 1.43 0.43
CA VAL A 64 2.11 0.47 1.52
C VAL A 64 0.97 0.47 2.53
N MET A 65 0.47 1.66 2.90
CA MET A 65 -0.64 1.80 3.84
C MET A 65 -1.95 1.27 3.26
N GLU A 66 -2.26 1.61 2.01
CA GLU A 66 -3.44 1.10 1.29
C GLU A 66 -3.43 -0.43 1.26
N HIS A 67 -2.32 -1.03 0.83
CA HIS A 67 -2.19 -2.48 0.80
C HIS A 67 -2.25 -3.11 2.20
N HIS A 68 -1.66 -2.46 3.21
CA HIS A 68 -1.73 -2.94 4.59
C HIS A 68 -3.18 -2.96 5.08
N PHE A 69 -3.95 -1.89 4.83
CA PHE A 69 -5.35 -1.83 5.22
C PHE A 69 -6.21 -2.82 4.45
N GLU A 70 -5.95 -3.05 3.16
CA GLU A 70 -6.64 -4.06 2.37
C GLU A 70 -6.39 -5.49 2.90
N VAL A 71 -5.13 -5.81 3.20
CA VAL A 71 -4.75 -7.16 3.64
C VAL A 71 -5.23 -7.46 5.06
N TYR A 72 -5.20 -6.47 5.96
CA TYR A 72 -5.49 -6.64 7.39
C TYR A 72 -6.82 -6.00 7.81
N GLU A 73 -7.72 -5.72 6.87
CA GLU A 73 -8.98 -5.02 7.14
C GLU A 73 -9.80 -5.72 8.23
N GLN A 74 -9.90 -7.06 8.14
CA GLN A 74 -10.72 -7.86 9.05
C GLN A 74 -10.15 -7.83 10.46
N GLU A 75 -8.85 -8.08 10.61
CA GLU A 75 -8.16 -8.06 11.90
C GLU A 75 -8.23 -6.67 12.55
N ILE A 76 -8.06 -5.61 11.75
CA ILE A 76 -8.18 -4.23 12.23
C ILE A 76 -9.60 -3.96 12.74
N ARG A 77 -10.64 -4.40 12.01
CA ARG A 77 -12.04 -4.28 12.42
C ARG A 77 -12.35 -5.06 13.70
N GLU A 78 -11.87 -6.29 13.82
CA GLU A 78 -12.04 -7.11 15.03
C GLU A 78 -11.37 -6.47 16.26
N ILE A 79 -10.15 -5.96 16.10
CA ILE A 79 -9.42 -5.24 17.16
C ILE A 79 -10.18 -3.98 17.57
N TYR A 80 -10.70 -3.21 16.60
CA TYR A 80 -11.45 -1.99 16.90
C TYR A 80 -12.76 -2.31 17.65
N ASN A 81 -13.56 -3.24 17.15
CA ASN A 81 -14.84 -3.62 17.75
C ASN A 81 -14.68 -4.27 19.13
N SER A 82 -13.57 -4.97 19.39
CA SER A 82 -13.30 -5.55 20.71
C SER A 82 -12.86 -4.51 21.73
N LYS A 83 -12.17 -3.44 21.29
CA LYS A 83 -11.69 -2.37 22.18
C LYS A 83 -12.66 -1.20 22.33
N ASN A 84 -13.59 -1.04 21.39
CA ASN A 84 -14.54 0.05 21.36
C ASN A 84 -15.98 -0.49 21.36
N LYS A 85 -16.88 0.08 22.15
CA LYS A 85 -18.30 -0.34 22.22
C LYS A 85 -19.13 0.13 21.01
N GLY A 86 -18.52 0.37 19.85
CA GLY A 86 -19.16 0.87 18.65
C GLY A 86 -18.54 0.27 17.38
N PRO A 87 -19.31 0.17 16.28
CA PRO A 87 -18.83 -0.44 15.04
C PRO A 87 -17.74 0.41 14.38
N TYR A 88 -16.76 -0.29 13.79
CA TYR A 88 -15.74 0.27 12.88
C TYR A 88 -16.35 0.92 11.64
#